data_AF-D9WJU8-F1
#
_entry.id   AF-D9WJU8-F1
#
_cell.length_a   1.000
_cell.length_b   1.000
_cell.length_c   1.000
_cell.angle_alpha   90.00
_cell.angle_beta   90.00
_cell.angle_gamma   90.00
#
_symmetry.space_group_name_H-M   'P 1'
#
loop_
_entity.id
_entity.type
_entity.pdbx_description
1 polymer ?
#
loop_
_entity_poly.entity_id
_entity_poly.type
_entity_poly.pdbx_seq_one_letter_code
_entity_poly.pdbx_strand_id
1 'polypeptide(L)'
;MPGSNISYRAFHDTWVGTPYYRPHAAAQRAGPHSVVYASWNGSTRTRAWQVLAGPTPRPLSVAVGHAPRTGFETAVTPPATGPYFQVRALDAAGKVLKTSKVVKLGGGAATR
;
A
#
# COMPACT_ATOMS: atom_id res chain seq x y z
N MET A 1 31.90 13.07 26.43
CA MET A 1 30.45 13.15 26.15
C MET A 1 30.15 12.41 24.86
N PRO A 2 29.23 11.43 24.80
CA PRO A 2 28.80 10.85 23.55
C PRO A 2 27.35 11.26 23.22
N GLY A 3 27.12 11.71 22.00
CA GLY A 3 25.79 11.95 21.46
C GLY A 3 25.81 11.59 19.99
N SER A 4 25.88 10.29 19.69
CA SER A 4 25.81 9.77 18.33
C SER A 4 24.42 10.07 17.75
N ASN A 5 24.29 11.26 17.16
CA ASN A 5 23.09 11.67 16.44
C ASN A 5 23.05 10.89 15.12
N ILE A 6 22.35 9.75 15.14
CA ILE A 6 22.14 8.91 13.96
C ILE A 6 21.13 9.63 13.05
N SER A 7 21.62 10.57 12.27
CA SER A 7 20.82 11.23 11.23
C SER A 7 20.58 10.24 10.10
N TYR A 8 19.35 9.72 10.01
CA TYR A 8 18.89 8.90 8.90
C TYR A 8 18.81 9.79 7.64
N ARG A 9 19.90 9.88 6.87
CA ARG A 9 19.89 10.54 5.57
C ARG A 9 19.21 9.62 4.56
N ALA A 10 17.88 9.75 4.42
CA ALA A 10 17.17 9.23 3.28
C ALA A 10 17.51 10.11 2.06
N PHE A 11 18.17 9.53 1.06
CA PHE A 11 18.47 10.20 -0.20
C PHE A 11 17.16 10.52 -0.93
N HIS A 12 16.81 11.79 -1.03
CA HIS A 12 15.76 12.28 -1.93
C HIS A 12 16.33 12.35 -3.35
N ASP A 13 16.42 11.19 -4.00
CA ASP A 13 16.63 11.17 -5.44
C ASP A 13 15.29 11.54 -6.11
N THR A 14 15.31 12.66 -6.82
CA THR A 14 14.15 13.21 -7.53
C THR A 14 13.95 12.38 -8.80
N TRP A 15 13.46 11.14 -8.63
CA TRP A 15 13.30 10.21 -9.73
C TRP A 15 11.87 10.25 -10.26
N VAL A 16 11.67 10.98 -11.35
CA VAL A 16 10.49 10.84 -12.21
C VAL A 16 10.72 9.62 -13.09
N GLY A 17 10.13 8.50 -12.69
CA GLY A 17 10.05 7.33 -13.54
C GLY A 17 9.08 6.36 -12.91
N THR A 18 8.13 5.86 -13.69
CA THR A 18 7.29 4.71 -13.33
C THR A 18 8.18 3.66 -12.65
N PRO A 19 8.16 3.53 -11.32
CA PRO A 19 9.22 2.79 -10.66
C PRO A 19 9.12 1.32 -11.06
N TYR A 20 10.25 0.70 -11.38
CA TYR A 20 10.28 -0.72 -11.77
C TYR A 20 9.74 -1.62 -10.65
N TYR A 21 9.78 -1.16 -9.40
CA TYR A 21 9.18 -1.84 -8.26
C TYR A 21 7.65 -1.74 -8.22
N ARG A 22 7.03 -2.78 -7.65
CA ARG A 22 5.59 -2.87 -7.44
C ARG A 22 5.17 -1.94 -6.28
N PRO A 23 3.92 -1.44 -6.26
CA PRO A 23 3.41 -0.70 -5.11
C PRO A 23 3.51 -1.56 -3.84
N HIS A 24 3.75 -0.90 -2.71
CA HIS A 24 3.80 -1.54 -1.42
C HIS A 24 2.41 -1.56 -0.79
N ALA A 25 2.09 -2.67 -0.13
CA ALA A 25 0.87 -2.85 0.64
C ALA A 25 1.23 -3.37 2.02
N ALA A 26 0.58 -2.87 3.05
CA ALA A 26 0.63 -3.44 4.38
C ALA A 26 -0.79 -3.54 4.92
N ALA A 27 -1.13 -4.68 5.52
CA ALA A 27 -2.43 -4.87 6.16
C ALA A 27 -2.22 -4.99 7.67
N GLN A 28 -2.82 -4.07 8.40
CA GLN A 28 -2.75 -4.01 9.85
C GLN A 28 -4.15 -4.16 10.45
N ARG A 29 -4.22 -4.80 11.61
CA ARG A 29 -5.45 -4.92 12.37
C ARG A 29 -5.62 -3.66 13.22
N ALA A 30 -6.76 -3.00 13.12
CA ALA A 30 -7.11 -1.82 13.90
C ALA A 30 -8.42 -2.12 14.67
N GLY A 31 -8.29 -2.74 15.83
CA GLY A 31 -9.43 -3.20 16.64
C GLY A 31 -10.29 -4.23 15.89
N PRO A 32 -11.61 -4.01 15.74
CA PRO A 32 -12.49 -4.91 14.98
C PRO A 32 -12.32 -4.79 13.45
N HIS A 33 -11.58 -3.80 12.97
CA HIS A 33 -11.40 -3.52 11.54
C HIS A 33 -9.99 -3.87 11.04
N SER A 34 -9.85 -3.94 9.72
CA SER A 34 -8.57 -4.07 9.04
C SER A 34 -8.27 -2.78 8.29
N VAL A 35 -7.04 -2.28 8.40
CA VAL A 35 -6.56 -1.11 7.66
C VAL A 35 -5.47 -1.57 6.71
N VAL A 36 -5.65 -1.28 5.44
CA VAL A 36 -4.69 -1.56 4.37
C VAL A 36 -4.02 -0.25 3.99
N TYR A 37 -2.74 -0.16 4.26
CA TYR A 37 -1.88 0.94 3.86
C TYR A 37 -1.32 0.66 2.47
N ALA A 38 -1.61 1.55 1.54
CA ALA A 38 -1.06 1.53 0.19
C ALA A 38 -0.07 2.67 0.01
N SER A 39 1.14 2.36 -0.45
CA SER A 39 2.15 3.37 -0.75
C SER A 39 2.90 3.01 -2.02
N TRP A 40 3.20 4.03 -2.84
CA TRP A 40 4.06 3.87 -4.01
C TRP A 40 4.81 5.16 -4.26
N ASN A 41 5.99 5.22 -3.65
CA ASN A 41 6.94 6.29 -3.86
C ASN A 41 7.34 6.33 -5.33
N GLY A 42 7.51 7.53 -5.90
CA GLY A 42 7.90 7.72 -7.31
C GLY A 42 6.80 7.57 -8.37
N SER A 43 5.58 7.14 -8.03
CA SER A 43 4.46 7.18 -8.98
C SER A 43 3.78 8.55 -8.97
N THR A 44 3.84 9.29 -10.07
CA THR A 44 3.05 10.52 -10.27
C THR A 44 1.69 10.26 -10.93
N ARG A 45 1.50 9.05 -11.51
CA ARG A 45 0.30 8.69 -12.27
C ARG A 45 -0.80 8.08 -11.41
N THR A 46 -0.49 7.60 -10.21
CA THR A 46 -1.50 7.03 -9.30
C THR A 46 -2.43 8.12 -8.79
N ARG A 47 -3.71 8.03 -9.18
CA ARG A 47 -4.78 8.90 -8.70
C ARG A 47 -5.63 8.21 -7.64
N ALA A 48 -5.80 6.90 -7.76
CA ALA A 48 -6.59 6.12 -6.83
C ALA A 48 -5.96 4.75 -6.57
N TRP A 49 -6.44 4.12 -5.50
CA TRP A 49 -6.08 2.79 -5.07
C TRP A 49 -7.31 1.90 -5.12
N GLN A 50 -7.14 0.70 -5.64
CA GLN A 50 -8.14 -0.34 -5.53
C GLN A 50 -7.61 -1.41 -4.57
N VAL A 51 -8.38 -1.72 -3.54
CA VAL A 51 -8.03 -2.75 -2.55
C VAL A 51 -8.84 -4.00 -2.83
N LEU A 52 -8.13 -5.10 -2.96
CA LEU A 52 -8.70 -6.43 -3.05
C LEU A 52 -8.50 -7.14 -1.71
N ALA A 53 -9.51 -7.87 -1.27
CA ALA A 53 -9.47 -8.68 -0.07
C ALA A 53 -10.08 -10.05 -0.33
N GLY A 54 -9.66 -11.05 0.44
CA GLY A 54 -10.25 -12.38 0.38
C GLY A 54 -9.80 -13.31 1.51
N PRO A 55 -10.52 -14.43 1.67
CA PRO A 55 -10.18 -15.47 2.64
C PRO A 55 -8.89 -16.23 2.25
N THR A 56 -8.54 -16.22 0.96
CA THR A 56 -7.42 -16.95 0.36
C THR A 56 -6.48 -16.02 -0.41
N PRO A 57 -5.20 -16.39 -0.64
CA PRO A 57 -4.27 -15.55 -1.42
C PRO A 57 -4.74 -15.28 -2.85
N ARG A 58 -5.49 -16.23 -3.43
CA ARG A 58 -6.23 -16.14 -4.69
C ARG A 58 -7.42 -17.12 -4.62
N PRO A 59 -8.63 -16.75 -5.09
CA PRO A 59 -9.02 -15.47 -5.66
C PRO A 59 -9.15 -14.37 -4.60
N LEU A 60 -8.90 -13.13 -5.00
CA LEU A 60 -9.17 -11.94 -4.18
C LEU A 60 -10.26 -11.13 -4.88
N SER A 61 -11.22 -10.63 -4.11
CA SER A 61 -12.33 -9.82 -4.61
C SER A 61 -12.06 -8.34 -4.34
N VAL A 62 -12.58 -7.46 -5.19
CA VAL A 62 -12.46 -6.01 -4.96
C VAL A 62 -13.26 -5.65 -3.71
N ALA A 63 -12.56 -5.27 -2.64
CA ALA A 63 -13.17 -4.80 -1.40
C ALA A 63 -13.39 -3.28 -1.43
N VAL A 64 -12.47 -2.55 -2.07
CA VAL A 64 -12.59 -1.11 -2.32
C VAL A 64 -12.21 -0.85 -3.77
N GLY A 65 -13.16 -0.39 -4.57
CA GLY A 65 -12.96 -0.13 -6.00
C GLY A 65 -12.12 1.11 -6.29
N HIS A 66 -12.24 2.14 -5.45
CA HIS A 66 -11.63 3.44 -5.67
C HIS A 66 -11.40 4.18 -4.35
N ALA A 67 -10.16 4.23 -3.90
CA ALA A 67 -9.72 5.04 -2.76
C ALA A 67 -8.78 6.14 -3.27
N PRO A 68 -9.17 7.43 -3.20
CA PRO A 68 -8.35 8.52 -3.71
C PRO A 68 -7.02 8.56 -2.96
N ARG A 69 -5.93 8.80 -3.69
CA ARG A 69 -4.62 8.98 -3.08
C ARG A 69 -4.57 10.34 -2.37
N THR A 70 -4.42 10.32 -1.05
CA THR A 70 -4.38 11.53 -0.22
C THR A 70 -2.97 11.96 0.19
N GLY A 71 -1.92 11.22 -0.21
CA GLY A 71 -0.54 11.53 0.13
C GLY A 71 0.47 10.45 -0.28
N PHE A 72 1.54 10.31 0.51
CA PHE A 72 2.58 9.28 0.33
C PHE A 72 2.07 7.87 0.64
N GLU A 73 1.28 7.77 1.70
CA GLU A 73 0.58 6.57 2.12
C GLU A 73 -0.92 6.86 2.16
N THR A 74 -1.72 5.90 1.72
CA THR A 74 -3.17 5.97 1.78
C THR A 74 -3.66 4.81 2.62
N ALA A 75 -4.23 5.13 3.79
CA ALA A 75 -4.91 4.17 4.63
C ALA A 75 -6.30 3.92 4.04
N VAL A 76 -6.58 2.66 3.70
CA VAL A 76 -7.88 2.23 3.20
C VAL A 76 -8.42 1.21 4.17
N THR A 77 -9.64 1.43 4.66
CA THR A 77 -10.32 0.49 5.56
C THR A 77 -11.31 -0.33 4.73
N PRO A 78 -10.93 -1.51 4.22
CA PRO A 78 -11.87 -2.37 3.52
C PRO A 78 -12.94 -2.90 4.49
N PRO A 79 -14.20 -3.04 4.03
CA PRO A 79 -15.25 -3.69 4.82
C PRO A 79 -15.00 -5.21 4.98
N ALA A 80 -14.14 -5.79 4.13
CA ALA A 80 -13.77 -7.19 4.18
C ALA A 80 -12.62 -7.46 5.17
N THR A 81 -12.76 -8.49 6.00
CA THR A 81 -11.87 -8.80 7.14
C THR A 81 -10.59 -9.54 6.78
N GLY A 82 -10.31 -9.79 5.49
CA GLY A 82 -9.14 -10.54 5.06
C GLY A 82 -9.24 -12.05 5.36
N PRO A 83 -8.11 -12.77 5.56
CA PRO A 83 -6.82 -12.23 5.98
C PRO A 83 -5.92 -11.80 4.82
N TYR A 84 -6.26 -12.03 3.55
CA TYR A 84 -5.38 -11.66 2.44
C TYR A 84 -5.84 -10.37 1.78
N PHE A 85 -4.89 -9.48 1.50
CA PHE A 85 -5.11 -8.18 0.91
C PHE A 85 -4.12 -7.91 -0.23
N GLN A 86 -4.55 -7.18 -1.23
CA GLN A 86 -3.72 -6.73 -2.34
C GLN A 86 -4.17 -5.34 -2.78
N VAL A 87 -3.25 -4.48 -3.17
CA VAL A 87 -3.60 -3.14 -3.67
C VAL A 87 -3.18 -2.99 -5.12
N ARG A 88 -4.00 -2.27 -5.87
CA ARG A 88 -3.75 -1.89 -7.26
C ARG A 88 -3.70 -0.38 -7.34
N ALA A 89 -2.66 0.14 -7.95
CA ALA A 89 -2.57 1.54 -8.31
C ALA A 89 -3.41 1.78 -9.56
N LEU A 90 -4.32 2.76 -9.50
CA LEU A 90 -5.15 3.20 -10.61
C LEU A 90 -4.69 4.58 -11.11
N ASP A 91 -4.74 4.80 -12.42
CA ASP A 91 -4.56 6.12 -13.01
C ASP A 91 -5.85 6.97 -12.98
N ALA A 92 -5.79 8.18 -13.57
CA ALA A 92 -6.92 9.09 -13.66
C ALA A 92 -8.12 8.53 -14.42
N ALA A 93 -7.90 7.57 -15.32
CA ALA A 93 -8.94 6.90 -16.10
C ALA A 93 -9.45 5.61 -15.41
N GLY A 94 -8.98 5.31 -14.19
CA GLY A 94 -9.32 4.09 -13.47
C GLY A 94 -8.60 2.84 -13.99
N LYS A 95 -7.59 3.00 -14.86
CA LYS A 95 -6.80 1.87 -15.37
C LYS A 95 -5.79 1.41 -14.34
N VAL A 96 -5.70 0.11 -14.13
CA VAL A 96 -4.69 -0.50 -13.26
C VAL A 96 -3.30 -0.25 -13.86
N LEU A 97 -2.51 0.57 -13.19
CA LEU A 97 -1.11 0.81 -13.52
C LEU A 97 -0.24 -0.36 -13.06
N LYS A 98 -0.42 -0.78 -11.80
CA LYS A 98 0.41 -1.82 -11.18
C LYS A 98 -0.26 -2.42 -9.97
N THR A 99 0.12 -3.65 -9.64
CA THR A 99 -0.46 -4.43 -8.54
C THR A 99 0.63 -4.79 -7.52
N SER A 100 0.31 -4.72 -6.23
CA SER A 100 1.20 -5.10 -5.15
C SER A 100 1.30 -6.62 -4.99
N LYS A 101 2.23 -7.06 -4.14
CA LYS A 101 2.17 -8.42 -3.61
C LYS A 101 0.92 -8.58 -2.72
N VAL A 102 0.43 -9.81 -2.63
CA VAL A 102 -0.60 -10.16 -1.66
C VAL A 102 0.04 -10.16 -0.27
N VAL A 103 -0.58 -9.47 0.67
CA VAL A 103 -0.15 -9.40 2.07
C VAL A 103 -1.20 -10.02 2.97
N LYS A 104 -0.76 -10.68 4.03
CA LYS A 104 -1.63 -11.27 5.04
C LYS A 104 -1.79 -10.29 6.21
N LEU A 105 -3.00 -10.15 6.72
CA LEU A 105 -3.32 -9.44 7.95
C LEU A 105 -2.48 -10.04 9.09
N GLY A 106 -1.62 -9.21 9.69
CA GLY A 106 -0.68 -9.65 10.72
C GLY A 106 0.67 -10.16 10.20
N GLY A 107 0.94 -10.09 8.89
CA GLY A 107 2.22 -10.49 8.27
C GLY A 107 3.04 -9.36 7.66
N GLY A 108 2.64 -8.09 7.84
CA GLY A 108 3.36 -6.93 7.31
C GLY A 108 4.42 -6.42 8.26
N ALA A 109 5.69 -6.73 7.97
CA ALA A 109 6.93 -6.18 8.51
C ALA A 109 6.81 -5.21 9.71
N ALA A 110 6.63 -5.77 10.91
CA ALA A 110 7.16 -5.15 12.12
C ALA A 110 8.69 -5.27 12.04
N THR A 111 9.34 -4.31 11.39
CA THR A 111 10.80 -4.15 11.60
C THR A 111 10.91 -3.45 12.95
N ARG A 112 11.22 -4.26 13.95
CA ARG A 112 11.62 -3.86 15.30
C ARG A 112 12.93 -3.08 15.25
#